data_AF-A0A3N5L6J9-F1
#
_entry.id   AF-A0A3N5L6J9-F1
#
_cell.length_a   1.000
_cell.length_b   1.000
_cell.length_c   1.000
_cell.angle_alpha   90.00
_cell.angle_beta   90.00
_cell.angle_gamma   90.00
#
_symmetry.space_group_name_H-M   'P 1'
#
loop_
_entity.id
_entity.type
_entity.pdbx_description
1 polymer ?
#
loop_
_entity_poly.entity_id
_entity_poly.type
_entity_poly.pdbx_seq_one_letter_code
_entity_poly.pdbx_strand_id
1 'polypeptide(L)'
;MERHKSLISLSSEHHHGLVTAQKLKYGYKPSSSTDTEMTVDDKKEMLLKFSDEYIHKHFRLEEEILVPYLPDNEIIKRMLDEHVKMYELLYVIEVSDPDEALLNQYGEKLEAHIRFEERELFPLVEKSLTEEQLNEIEQKLKGENK
;
A
#
# COMPACT_ATOMS: atom_id res chain seq x y z
N MET A 1 -14.29 -1.24 13.56
CA MET A 1 -15.11 -2.08 12.66
C MET A 1 -14.22 -3.19 12.20
N GLU A 2 -14.64 -4.44 12.35
CA GLU A 2 -13.90 -5.56 11.75
C GLU A 2 -14.09 -5.48 10.22
N ARG A 3 -13.00 -5.64 9.47
CA ARG A 3 -13.04 -5.66 8.00
C ARG A 3 -13.79 -6.88 7.51
N HIS A 4 -14.53 -6.73 6.41
CA HIS A 4 -15.11 -7.86 5.72
C HIS A 4 -14.03 -8.86 5.28
N LYS A 5 -14.32 -10.16 5.34
CA LYS A 5 -13.33 -11.24 5.09
C LYS A 5 -12.62 -11.11 3.75
N SER A 6 -13.35 -10.65 2.74
CA SER A 6 -12.82 -10.38 1.40
C SER A 6 -11.68 -9.35 1.38
N LEU A 7 -11.65 -8.41 2.32
CA LEU A 7 -10.66 -7.32 2.37
C LEU A 7 -9.56 -7.55 3.41
N ILE A 8 -9.69 -8.57 4.28
CA ILE A 8 -8.71 -8.84 5.34
C ILE A 8 -7.31 -9.09 4.77
N SER A 9 -7.22 -9.80 3.63
CA SER A 9 -5.91 -10.08 3.01
C SER A 9 -5.18 -8.79 2.65
N LEU A 10 -5.85 -7.86 1.96
CA LEU A 10 -5.27 -6.57 1.57
C LEU A 10 -4.98 -5.71 2.82
N SER A 11 -5.96 -5.58 3.71
CA SER A 11 -5.81 -4.82 4.95
C SER A 11 -4.67 -5.32 5.85
N SER A 12 -4.39 -6.63 5.84
CA SER A 12 -3.25 -7.18 6.60
C SER A 12 -1.89 -6.72 6.06
N GLU A 13 -1.76 -6.50 4.75
CA GLU A 13 -0.53 -6.04 4.12
C GLU A 13 -0.23 -4.58 4.45
N HIS A 14 -1.26 -3.77 4.73
CA HIS A 14 -1.12 -2.39 5.19
C HIS A 14 -0.30 -2.25 6.46
N HIS A 15 -0.26 -3.27 7.32
CA HIS A 15 0.63 -3.24 8.48
C HIS A 15 2.11 -3.12 8.06
N HIS A 16 2.54 -3.92 7.08
CA HIS A 16 3.90 -3.84 6.56
C HIS A 16 4.15 -2.51 5.87
N GLY A 17 3.18 -2.01 5.10
CA GLY A 17 3.26 -0.70 4.46
C GLY A 17 3.46 0.45 5.47
N LEU A 18 2.70 0.46 6.56
CA LEU A 18 2.84 1.46 7.63
C LEU A 18 4.19 1.38 8.35
N VAL A 19 4.69 0.16 8.59
CA VAL A 19 6.02 -0.04 9.18
C VAL A 19 7.11 0.49 8.23
N THR A 20 7.02 0.20 6.94
CA THR A 20 7.95 0.72 5.92
C THR A 20 7.88 2.25 5.84
N ALA A 21 6.67 2.83 5.81
CA ALA A 21 6.47 4.27 5.85
C ALA A 21 7.13 4.93 7.08
N GLN A 22 6.99 4.35 8.27
CA GLN A 22 7.66 4.88 9.48
C GLN A 22 9.18 4.81 9.39
N LYS A 23 9.74 3.71 8.87
CA LYS A 23 11.19 3.57 8.69
C LYS A 23 11.75 4.58 7.69
N LEU A 24 11.02 4.88 6.62
CA LEU A 24 11.41 5.92 5.66
C LEU A 24 11.43 7.31 6.29
N LYS A 25 10.39 7.66 7.05
CA LYS A 25 10.27 8.99 7.66
C LYS A 25 11.21 9.24 8.84
N TYR A 26 11.51 8.20 9.62
CA TYR A 26 12.21 8.36 10.91
C TYR A 26 13.52 7.58 11.03
N GLY A 27 13.78 6.58 10.18
CA GLY A 27 15.08 5.89 10.13
C GLY A 27 15.39 4.93 11.28
N TYR A 28 14.42 4.52 12.11
CA TYR A 28 14.66 3.62 13.26
C TYR A 28 14.03 2.23 13.10
N LYS A 29 14.77 1.19 13.51
CA LYS A 29 14.26 -0.17 13.74
C LYS A 29 13.86 -0.31 15.21
N PRO A 30 12.57 -0.48 15.57
CA PRO A 30 12.14 -0.51 16.97
C PRO A 30 12.45 -1.82 17.73
N SER A 31 13.47 -2.61 17.34
CA SER A 31 13.84 -3.79 18.13
C SER A 31 15.34 -4.10 18.12
N SER A 32 15.88 -4.27 19.34
CA SER A 32 17.22 -4.75 19.72
C SER A 32 18.36 -3.70 19.78
N SER A 33 18.49 -3.11 20.98
CA SER A 33 19.72 -2.83 21.74
C SER A 33 20.94 -2.13 21.12
N THR A 34 20.86 -1.63 19.89
CA THR A 34 21.78 -0.61 19.34
C THR A 34 21.01 0.16 18.28
N ASP A 35 20.43 1.31 18.64
CA ASP A 35 19.75 2.20 17.70
C ASP A 35 20.78 2.70 16.68
N THR A 36 20.85 2.02 15.54
CA THR A 36 21.64 2.47 14.39
C THR A 36 20.65 3.11 13.43
N GLU A 37 20.83 4.42 13.23
CA GLU A 37 20.07 5.18 12.24
C GLU A 37 20.29 4.56 10.85
N MET A 38 19.20 4.31 10.11
CA MET A 38 19.30 3.80 8.74
C MET A 38 19.88 4.89 7.84
N THR A 39 20.87 4.53 7.03
CA THR A 39 21.36 5.41 5.97
C THR A 39 20.31 5.57 4.87
N VAL A 40 20.50 6.58 4.01
CA VAL A 40 19.69 6.77 2.79
C VAL A 40 19.72 5.51 1.92
N ASP A 41 20.89 4.87 1.77
CA ASP A 41 21.04 3.64 0.98
C ASP A 41 20.28 2.47 1.59
N ASP A 42 20.34 2.29 2.92
CA ASP A 42 19.56 1.25 3.62
C ASP A 42 18.05 1.43 3.41
N LYS A 43 17.58 2.68 3.46
CA LYS A 43 16.16 3.03 3.24
C LYS A 43 15.74 2.78 1.80
N LYS A 44 16.58 3.16 0.83
CA LYS A 44 16.36 2.91 -0.60
C LYS A 44 16.25 1.41 -0.87
N GLU A 45 17.25 0.62 -0.46
CA GLU A 45 17.26 -0.83 -0.70
C GLU A 45 16.04 -1.51 -0.06
N MET A 46 15.71 -1.15 1.18
CA MET A 46 14.52 -1.66 1.86
C MET A 46 13.24 -1.32 1.10
N LEU A 47 13.09 -0.08 0.61
CA LEU A 47 11.92 0.34 -0.13
C LEU A 47 11.79 -0.39 -1.47
N LEU A 48 12.87 -0.52 -2.24
CA LEU A 48 12.83 -1.22 -3.54
C LEU A 48 12.45 -2.69 -3.34
N LYS A 49 13.05 -3.36 -2.34
CA LYS A 49 12.66 -4.73 -1.99
C LYS A 49 11.20 -4.83 -1.57
N PHE A 50 10.72 -3.91 -0.73
CA PHE A 50 9.33 -3.87 -0.32
C PHE A 50 8.38 -3.60 -1.50
N SER A 51 8.80 -2.79 -2.48
CA SER A 51 8.03 -2.53 -3.68
C SER A 51 7.82 -3.79 -4.51
N ASP A 52 8.91 -4.51 -4.78
CA ASP A 52 8.92 -5.77 -5.54
C ASP A 52 8.09 -6.86 -4.86
N GLU A 53 8.21 -6.99 -3.54
CA GLU A 53 7.53 -8.04 -2.78
C GLU A 53 6.04 -7.72 -2.53
N TYR A 54 5.68 -6.44 -2.38
CA TYR A 54 4.35 -6.04 -1.88
C TYR A 54 3.64 -5.02 -2.76
N ILE A 55 4.20 -3.81 -2.96
CA ILE A 55 3.47 -2.68 -3.58
C ILE A 55 2.92 -3.05 -4.96
N HIS A 56 3.76 -3.62 -5.84
CA HIS A 56 3.33 -3.96 -7.20
C HIS A 56 2.19 -4.97 -7.22
N LYS A 57 2.24 -5.99 -6.34
CA LYS A 57 1.18 -6.97 -6.26
C LYS A 57 -0.08 -6.36 -5.66
N HIS A 58 0.05 -5.63 -4.55
CA HIS A 58 -1.06 -5.04 -3.82
C HIS A 58 -1.93 -4.15 -4.71
N PHE A 59 -1.32 -3.15 -5.35
CA PHE A 59 -2.01 -2.23 -6.25
C PHE A 59 -2.67 -2.97 -7.41
N ARG A 60 -1.97 -3.94 -8.02
CA ARG A 60 -2.55 -4.75 -9.08
C ARG A 60 -3.82 -5.48 -8.61
N LEU A 61 -3.81 -6.06 -7.42
CA LEU A 61 -4.98 -6.77 -6.89
C LEU A 61 -6.15 -5.81 -6.67
N GLU A 62 -5.90 -4.60 -6.18
CA GLU A 62 -6.97 -3.60 -6.00
C GLU A 62 -7.54 -3.15 -7.35
N GLU A 63 -6.67 -2.85 -8.31
CA GLU A 63 -7.04 -2.41 -9.65
C GLU A 63 -7.75 -3.49 -10.47
N GLU A 64 -7.28 -4.75 -10.42
CA GLU A 64 -7.82 -5.82 -11.25
C GLU A 64 -8.98 -6.58 -10.59
N ILE A 65 -9.09 -6.55 -9.26
CA ILE A 65 -10.11 -7.31 -8.52
C ILE A 65 -11.14 -6.41 -7.86
N LEU A 66 -10.77 -5.30 -7.23
CA LEU A 66 -11.76 -4.44 -6.55
C LEU A 66 -12.44 -3.47 -7.51
N VAL A 67 -11.66 -2.72 -8.29
CA VAL A 67 -12.18 -1.67 -9.18
C VAL A 67 -13.28 -2.16 -10.13
N PRO A 68 -13.22 -3.36 -10.75
CA PRO A 68 -14.24 -3.80 -11.69
C PRO A 68 -15.65 -3.98 -11.09
N TYR A 69 -15.75 -4.12 -9.76
CA TYR A 69 -17.03 -4.26 -9.07
C TYR A 69 -17.63 -2.91 -8.66
N LEU A 70 -16.86 -1.84 -8.71
CA LEU A 70 -17.25 -0.53 -8.19
C LEU A 70 -17.64 0.39 -9.34
N PRO A 71 -18.73 1.17 -9.19
CA PRO A 71 -19.05 2.19 -10.17
C PRO A 71 -17.96 3.27 -10.19
N ASP A 72 -17.75 3.90 -11.34
CA ASP A 72 -16.84 5.03 -11.45
C ASP A 72 -17.21 6.13 -10.45
N ASN A 73 -16.25 6.54 -9.63
CA ASN A 73 -16.42 7.58 -8.63
C ASN A 73 -15.07 8.19 -8.22
N GLU A 74 -15.12 9.33 -7.54
CA GLU A 74 -13.93 10.11 -7.17
C GLU A 74 -12.99 9.37 -6.18
N ILE A 75 -13.49 8.43 -5.37
CA ILE A 75 -12.65 7.62 -4.48
C ILE A 75 -11.79 6.65 -5.30
N ILE A 76 -12.35 6.02 -6.33
CA ILE A 76 -11.59 5.13 -7.22
C ILE A 76 -10.57 5.89 -8.05
N LYS A 77 -10.97 7.05 -8.61
CA LYS A 77 -10.03 7.91 -9.35
C LYS A 77 -8.88 8.37 -8.47
N ARG A 78 -9.17 8.72 -7.22
CA ARG A 78 -8.14 9.09 -6.24
C ARG A 78 -7.18 7.94 -5.96
N MET A 79 -7.67 6.72 -5.73
CA MET A 79 -6.82 5.55 -5.51
C MET A 79 -5.86 5.35 -6.69
N LEU A 80 -6.38 5.33 -7.92
CA LEU A 80 -5.59 5.13 -9.14
C LEU A 80 -4.55 6.25 -9.36
N ASP A 81 -4.93 7.50 -9.10
CA ASP A 81 -4.01 8.65 -9.18
C ASP A 81 -2.92 8.60 -8.09
N GLU A 82 -3.25 8.15 -6.87
CA GLU A 82 -2.27 7.91 -5.81
C GLU A 82 -1.30 6.79 -6.20
N HIS A 83 -1.76 5.69 -6.80
CA HIS A 83 -0.91 4.60 -7.29
C HIS A 83 0.08 5.08 -8.35
N VAL A 84 -0.38 5.81 -9.37
CA VAL A 84 0.48 6.37 -10.42
C VAL A 84 1.57 7.25 -9.82
N LYS A 85 1.21 8.17 -8.92
CA LYS A 85 2.18 9.07 -8.27
C LYS A 85 3.19 8.32 -7.41
N MET A 86 2.78 7.22 -6.77
CA MET A 86 3.69 6.39 -6.00
C MET A 86 4.65 5.62 -6.92
N TYR A 87 4.19 5.10 -8.06
CA TYR A 87 5.07 4.49 -9.06
C TYR A 87 6.05 5.48 -9.66
N GLU A 88 5.62 6.72 -9.94
CA GLU A 88 6.52 7.78 -10.42
C GLU A 88 7.64 8.07 -9.40
N LEU A 89 7.31 8.15 -8.10
CA LEU A 89 8.31 8.35 -7.05
C LEU A 89 9.24 7.16 -6.89
N LEU A 90 8.71 5.93 -6.92
CA LEU A 90 9.53 4.71 -6.89
C LEU A 90 10.54 4.70 -8.02
N TYR A 91 10.09 5.00 -9.25
CA TYR A 91 10.96 5.05 -10.40
C TYR A 91 12.08 6.08 -10.22
N VAL A 92 11.77 7.29 -9.75
CA VAL A 92 12.79 8.31 -9.46
C VAL A 92 13.78 7.82 -8.41
N ILE A 93 13.30 7.21 -7.31
CA ILE A 93 14.13 6.64 -6.25
C ILE A 93 15.06 5.53 -6.77
N GLU A 94 14.56 4.69 -7.67
CA GLU A 94 15.31 3.58 -8.26
C GLU A 94 16.47 4.09 -9.12
N VAL A 95 16.20 5.01 -10.05
CA VAL A 95 17.15 5.44 -11.10
C VAL A 95 18.06 6.60 -10.69
N SER A 96 17.90 7.15 -9.49
CA SER A 96 18.71 8.26 -8.97
C SER A 96 19.34 7.95 -7.61
N ASP A 97 20.17 8.86 -7.11
CA ASP A 97 20.62 8.87 -5.71
C ASP A 97 19.63 9.74 -4.90
N PRO A 98 18.62 9.14 -4.24
CA PRO A 98 17.62 9.90 -3.51
C PRO A 98 18.25 10.59 -2.30
N ASP A 99 17.65 11.69 -1.85
CA ASP A 99 17.95 12.25 -0.54
C ASP A 99 16.91 11.80 0.50
N GLU A 100 17.16 12.18 1.76
CA GLU A 100 16.23 11.92 2.86
C GLU A 100 14.84 12.52 2.63
N ALA A 101 14.75 13.66 1.93
CA ALA A 101 13.49 14.34 1.69
C ALA A 101 12.60 13.54 0.73
N LEU A 102 13.18 12.97 -0.34
CA LEU A 102 12.47 12.14 -1.30
C LEU A 102 11.97 10.83 -0.66
N LEU A 103 12.80 10.18 0.16
CA LEU A 103 12.41 8.97 0.89
C LEU A 103 11.29 9.25 1.91
N ASN A 104 11.41 10.36 2.65
CA ASN A 104 10.36 10.82 3.57
C ASN A 104 9.05 11.10 2.83
N GLN A 105 9.10 11.80 1.70
CA GLN A 105 7.94 12.07 0.85
C GLN A 105 7.22 10.78 0.43
N TYR A 106 7.97 9.73 0.05
CA TYR A 106 7.38 8.43 -0.26
C TYR A 106 6.69 7.82 0.97
N GLY A 107 7.35 7.84 2.13
CA GLY A 107 6.78 7.36 3.38
C GLY A 107 5.49 8.08 3.78
N GLU A 108 5.43 9.40 3.64
CA GLU A 108 4.22 10.19 3.89
C GLU A 108 3.08 9.81 2.96
N LYS A 109 3.37 9.62 1.67
CA LYS A 109 2.38 9.20 0.68
C LYS A 109 1.85 7.80 0.94
N LEU A 110 2.73 6.84 1.21
CA LEU A 110 2.34 5.46 1.53
C LEU A 110 1.45 5.41 2.78
N GLU A 111 1.80 6.13 3.84
CA GLU A 111 0.94 6.20 5.03
C GLU A 111 -0.41 6.87 4.73
N ALA A 112 -0.42 7.99 4.00
CA ALA A 112 -1.64 8.70 3.68
C ALA A 112 -2.59 7.84 2.81
N HIS A 113 -2.03 7.13 1.83
CA HIS A 113 -2.73 6.22 0.94
C HIS A 113 -3.37 5.07 1.71
N ILE A 114 -2.59 4.34 2.53
CA ILE A 114 -3.12 3.25 3.38
C ILE A 114 -4.24 3.74 4.30
N ARG A 115 -4.08 4.93 4.90
CA ARG A 115 -5.11 5.50 5.78
C ARG A 115 -6.38 5.85 5.00
N PHE A 116 -6.23 6.35 3.77
CA PHE A 116 -7.34 6.62 2.87
C PHE A 116 -8.08 5.34 2.52
N GLU A 117 -7.37 4.27 2.17
CA GLU A 117 -8.00 3.01 1.79
C GLU A 117 -8.79 2.40 2.93
N GLU A 118 -8.18 2.35 4.11
CA GLU A 118 -8.81 1.84 5.31
C GLU A 118 -10.04 2.68 5.73
N ARG A 119 -10.01 4.00 5.56
CA ARG A 119 -11.06 4.88 6.09
C ARG A 119 -12.16 5.22 5.10
N GLU A 120 -11.86 5.15 3.81
CA GLU A 120 -12.72 5.63 2.75
C GLU A 120 -13.00 4.55 1.70
N LEU A 121 -11.96 3.96 1.09
CA LEU A 121 -12.11 2.97 0.01
C LEU A 121 -12.77 1.67 0.50
N PHE A 122 -12.20 1.01 1.50
CA PHE A 122 -12.72 -0.28 1.98
C PHE A 122 -14.14 -0.14 2.55
N PRO A 123 -14.48 0.90 3.34
CA PRO A 123 -15.86 1.14 3.72
C PRO A 123 -16.80 1.43 2.55
N LEU A 124 -16.32 2.03 1.44
CA LEU A 124 -17.12 2.18 0.22
C LEU A 124 -17.40 0.81 -0.41
N VAL A 125 -16.39 -0.05 -0.51
CA VAL A 125 -16.53 -1.42 -1.03
C VAL A 125 -17.55 -2.21 -0.23
N GLU A 126 -17.42 -2.22 1.10
CA GLU A 126 -18.33 -2.93 2.02
C GLU A 126 -19.78 -2.44 1.93
N LYS A 127 -20.00 -1.15 1.62
CA LYS A 127 -21.34 -0.57 1.50
C LYS A 127 -21.96 -0.71 0.12
N SER A 128 -21.13 -0.80 -0.92
CA SER A 128 -21.60 -0.73 -2.32
C SER A 128 -21.82 -2.11 -2.93
N LEU A 129 -21.17 -3.14 -2.40
CA LEU A 129 -21.21 -4.49 -2.98
C LEU A 129 -22.14 -5.42 -2.22
N THR A 130 -22.73 -6.38 -2.94
CA THR A 130 -23.51 -7.46 -2.33
C THR A 130 -22.60 -8.52 -1.72
N GLU A 131 -23.17 -9.35 -0.83
CA GLU A 131 -22.46 -10.47 -0.23
C GLU A 131 -21.90 -11.44 -1.28
N GLU A 132 -22.64 -11.70 -2.36
CA GLU A 132 -22.17 -12.54 -3.46
C GLU A 132 -20.93 -11.95 -4.15
N GLN A 133 -20.95 -10.64 -4.42
CA GLN A 133 -19.80 -9.95 -5.04
C GLN A 133 -18.58 -9.94 -4.10
N LEU A 134 -18.78 -9.70 -2.81
CA LEU A 134 -17.70 -9.74 -1.81
C LEU A 134 -17.08 -11.14 -1.71
N ASN A 135 -17.90 -12.20 -1.76
CA ASN A 135 -17.42 -13.57 -1.77
C ASN A 135 -16.62 -13.90 -3.05
N GLU A 136 -17.05 -13.43 -4.22
CA GLU A 136 -16.27 -13.57 -5.46
C GLU A 136 -14.89 -12.89 -5.35
N ILE A 137 -14.85 -11.66 -4.82
CA ILE A 137 -13.61 -10.93 -4.56
C ILE A 137 -12.69 -11.74 -3.64
N GLU A 138 -13.22 -12.29 -2.53
CA GLU A 138 -12.44 -13.13 -1.61
C GLU A 138 -11.81 -14.33 -2.32
N GLN A 139 -12.57 -15.03 -3.19
CA GLN A 139 -12.04 -16.18 -3.93
C GLN A 139 -10.96 -15.78 -4.94
N LYS A 140 -11.15 -14.65 -5.65
CA LYS A 140 -10.14 -14.13 -6.59
C LYS A 140 -8.85 -13.77 -5.86
N LEU A 141 -8.92 -13.03 -4.76
CA LEU A 141 -7.75 -12.66 -3.94
C LEU A 141 -7.03 -13.90 -3.37
N LYS A 142 -7.77 -14.92 -2.95
CA LYS A 142 -7.19 -16.21 -2.52
C LYS A 142 -6.48 -16.95 -3.65
N GLY A 143 -6.95 -16.80 -4.89
CA GLY A 143 -6.34 -17.41 -6.08
C GLY A 143 -4.96 -16.82 -6.39
N GLU A 144 -4.80 -15.51 -6.22
CA GLU A 144 -3.54 -14.78 -6.47
C GLU A 144 -2.48 -14.94 -5.35
N ASN A 145 -2.89 -15.49 -4.21
CA ASN A 145 -2.02 -15.75 -3.05
C ASN A 145 -1.48 -17.20 -2.99
N LYS A 146 -1.72 -18.01 -4.02
CA LYS A 146 -1.16 -19.36 -4.19
C LYS A 146 0.01 -19.38 -5.15
#